data_AF-A0A957CD95-F1
#
_entry.id   AF-A0A957CD95-F1
#
_cell.length_a   1.000
_cell.length_b   1.000
_cell.length_c   1.000
_cell.angle_alpha   90.00
_cell.angle_beta   90.00
_cell.angle_gamma   90.00
#
_symmetry.space_group_name_H-M   'P 1'
#
loop_
_entity.id
_entity.type
_entity.pdbx_description
1 polymer ?
#
loop_
_entity_poly.entity_id
_entity_poly.type
_entity_poly.pdbx_seq_one_letter_code
_entity_poly.pdbx_strand_id
1 'polypeptide(L)'
;HLEPLTNKQPQTMLPIANQPVMALAVSVLARHGVKQLTAVLQDRPSSVAAYFGDGARWGVALNHASPAPHFGTVGILQAQADWLDETFVILPADVIIDLDLTAVLTHHQNHSAPVTAVLQPDGQTPTGCFVCDTAVLTQLPNDPTADLWHSLQTQNIPLQTIQMNGIYNPLRNFSDYHAANIAYLHSYQPDGPQPSFQHPIYDGQQYAPGVWVGHNPIIHPSVKIVPPLYIGDGCRVGRDVELGPGVVIGDNVIIDDEATLQESVILANTYVGQLVNIHQRIVSQNKLIDANTNKSIELVDRFLLTENSPAAASDIIRRNLDALAAALLIVLLLPVWLLLGLGTLVVNGRFLSRSQVTGTRPWSANKAAGQHAFNMPIFATHNRQGQLTGWGRWLLRWELHRLPSLFSVFVGNLAIVGVMPLASEEAANVQEAWQTRRYESPMGFTGLWFVQCTTNASLDEILITDAFYVSTRTWREDWRLLRQTPAAWWRRATAQANLPAVKRAAI
;
A
#
# COMPACT_ATOMS: atom_id res chain seq x y z
N HIS A 1 -8.83 5.68 -22.68
CA HIS A 1 -8.25 6.95 -23.16
C HIS A 1 -7.00 7.40 -22.40
N LEU A 2 -6.76 6.92 -21.17
CA LEU A 2 -5.55 7.17 -20.40
C LEU A 2 -4.57 5.98 -20.40
N GLU A 3 -4.64 5.11 -21.40
CA GLU A 3 -3.64 4.05 -21.55
C GLU A 3 -2.28 4.69 -21.88
N PRO A 4 -1.20 4.38 -21.14
CA PRO A 4 -1.00 3.15 -20.38
C PRO A 4 -1.29 3.20 -18.88
N LEU A 5 -1.68 4.35 -18.31
CA LEU A 5 -1.88 4.52 -16.86
C LEU A 5 -3.03 3.64 -16.33
N THR A 6 -4.10 3.51 -17.11
CA THR A 6 -5.29 2.71 -16.75
C THR A 6 -5.10 1.20 -16.93
N ASN A 7 -3.98 0.74 -17.50
CA ASN A 7 -3.72 -0.70 -17.69
C ASN A 7 -3.49 -1.41 -16.35
N LYS A 8 -2.83 -0.74 -15.40
CA LYS A 8 -2.48 -1.33 -14.09
C LYS A 8 -3.53 -1.11 -13.02
N GLN A 9 -4.30 -0.03 -13.10
CA GLN A 9 -5.35 0.31 -12.12
C GLN A 9 -6.56 1.01 -12.77
N PRO A 10 -7.76 0.95 -12.16
CA PRO A 10 -8.93 1.65 -12.67
C PRO A 10 -8.73 3.16 -12.64
N GLN A 11 -9.47 3.90 -13.47
CA GLN A 11 -9.37 5.37 -13.55
C GLN A 11 -9.63 6.05 -12.20
N THR A 12 -10.56 5.49 -11.42
CA THR A 12 -10.90 5.92 -10.05
C THR A 12 -9.70 5.87 -9.09
N MET A 13 -8.68 5.08 -9.41
CA MET A 13 -7.45 4.88 -8.62
C MET A 13 -6.26 5.67 -9.15
N LEU A 14 -6.41 6.45 -10.23
CA LEU A 14 -5.31 7.31 -10.69
C LEU A 14 -5.00 8.38 -9.62
N PRO A 15 -3.72 8.63 -9.31
CA PRO A 15 -3.36 9.57 -8.26
C PRO A 15 -3.41 11.01 -8.76
N ILE A 16 -4.05 11.90 -8.00
CA ILE A 16 -3.97 13.37 -8.10
C ILE A 16 -3.28 13.83 -6.82
N ALA A 17 -2.07 14.39 -6.92
CA ALA A 17 -1.22 14.67 -5.76
C ALA A 17 -1.13 13.49 -4.77
N ASN A 18 -0.91 12.29 -5.33
CA ASN A 18 -0.81 11.00 -4.64
C ASN A 18 -2.11 10.46 -3.99
N GLN A 19 -3.25 11.12 -4.21
CA GLN A 19 -4.56 10.63 -3.77
C GLN A 19 -5.39 10.08 -4.94
N PRO A 20 -6.04 8.92 -4.81
CA PRO A 20 -6.94 8.41 -5.84
C PRO A 20 -8.05 9.40 -6.22
N VAL A 21 -8.42 9.47 -7.51
CA VAL A 21 -9.55 10.30 -7.99
C VAL A 21 -10.82 10.09 -7.15
N MET A 22 -11.17 8.83 -6.88
CA MET A 22 -12.37 8.51 -6.07
C MET A 22 -12.24 8.99 -4.61
N ALA A 23 -11.03 9.14 -4.07
CA ALA A 23 -10.84 9.68 -2.73
C ALA A 23 -11.26 11.15 -2.67
N LEU A 24 -11.10 11.91 -3.76
CA LEU A 24 -11.62 13.28 -3.88
C LEU A 24 -13.15 13.28 -3.79
N ALA A 25 -13.83 12.41 -4.56
CA ALA A 25 -15.29 12.28 -4.51
C ALA A 25 -15.80 11.88 -3.10
N VAL A 26 -15.17 10.89 -2.46
CA VAL A 26 -15.50 10.49 -1.08
C VAL A 26 -15.28 11.64 -0.10
N SER A 27 -14.19 12.41 -0.26
CA SER A 27 -13.92 13.57 0.59
C SER A 27 -14.97 14.67 0.44
N VAL A 28 -15.49 14.89 -0.77
CA VAL A 28 -16.58 15.85 -1.06
C VAL A 28 -17.89 15.41 -0.40
N LEU A 29 -18.21 14.12 -0.41
CA LEU A 29 -19.41 13.63 0.27
C LEU A 29 -19.25 13.71 1.80
N ALA A 30 -18.11 13.27 2.34
CA ALA A 30 -17.84 13.23 3.76
C ALA A 30 -17.84 14.62 4.43
N ARG A 31 -17.18 15.61 3.80
CA ARG A 31 -17.10 16.99 4.31
C ARG A 31 -18.47 17.67 4.42
N HIS A 32 -19.41 17.31 3.54
CA HIS A 32 -20.75 17.89 3.48
C HIS A 32 -21.76 17.08 4.31
N GLY A 33 -21.28 16.13 5.12
CA GLY A 33 -22.06 15.45 6.14
C GLY A 33 -22.69 14.13 5.70
N VAL A 34 -22.44 13.65 4.48
CA VAL A 34 -22.95 12.35 4.03
C VAL A 34 -22.23 11.23 4.79
N LYS A 35 -22.98 10.41 5.53
CA LYS A 35 -22.42 9.37 6.40
C LYS A 35 -22.46 7.96 5.84
N GLN A 36 -23.40 7.67 4.95
CA GLN A 36 -23.56 6.35 4.34
C GLN A 36 -23.33 6.46 2.84
N LEU A 37 -22.41 5.65 2.33
CA LEU A 37 -21.99 5.66 0.94
C LEU A 37 -22.02 4.24 0.39
N THR A 38 -22.42 4.09 -0.87
CA THR A 38 -22.26 2.84 -1.62
C THR A 38 -21.44 3.12 -2.87
N ALA A 39 -20.23 2.57 -2.92
CA ALA A 39 -19.38 2.60 -4.10
C ALA A 39 -19.80 1.49 -5.06
N VAL A 40 -20.21 1.87 -6.26
CA VAL A 40 -20.61 0.93 -7.31
C VAL A 40 -19.43 0.70 -8.25
N LEU A 41 -18.87 -0.51 -8.22
CA LEU A 41 -17.58 -0.83 -8.81
C LEU A 41 -17.71 -1.85 -9.93
N GLN A 42 -17.40 -1.44 -11.17
CA GLN A 42 -17.46 -2.30 -12.36
C GLN A 42 -16.07 -2.69 -12.92
N ASP A 43 -15.05 -1.81 -12.85
CA ASP A 43 -13.68 -2.11 -13.27
C ASP A 43 -12.79 -2.46 -12.06
N ARG A 44 -12.28 -3.71 -12.00
CA ARG A 44 -11.35 -4.22 -10.98
C ARG A 44 -11.74 -3.83 -9.54
N PRO A 45 -12.95 -4.21 -9.08
CA PRO A 45 -13.51 -3.78 -7.80
C PRO A 45 -12.64 -4.13 -6.59
N SER A 46 -11.90 -5.25 -6.66
CA SER A 46 -11.02 -5.69 -5.57
C SER A 46 -9.91 -4.68 -5.24
N SER A 47 -9.36 -3.98 -6.24
CA SER A 47 -8.32 -2.97 -6.02
C SER A 47 -8.87 -1.75 -5.27
N VAL A 48 -10.07 -1.31 -5.67
CA VAL A 48 -10.76 -0.17 -5.04
C VAL A 48 -11.19 -0.55 -3.63
N ALA A 49 -11.86 -1.68 -3.45
CA ALA A 49 -12.29 -2.15 -2.14
C ALA A 49 -11.12 -2.32 -1.14
N ALA A 50 -9.97 -2.83 -1.61
CA ALA A 50 -8.78 -2.97 -0.78
C ALA A 50 -8.22 -1.63 -0.28
N TYR A 51 -8.27 -0.58 -1.11
CA TYR A 51 -7.78 0.75 -0.72
C TYR A 51 -8.76 1.50 0.20
N PHE A 52 -10.06 1.43 -0.11
CA PHE A 52 -11.08 2.23 0.58
C PHE A 52 -11.62 1.57 1.86
N GLY A 53 -11.53 0.24 1.98
CA GLY A 53 -12.02 -0.48 3.16
C GLY A 53 -13.48 -0.16 3.45
N ASP A 54 -13.82 0.06 4.72
CA ASP A 54 -15.17 0.44 5.18
C ASP A 54 -15.42 1.96 5.17
N GLY A 55 -14.47 2.77 4.66
CA GLY A 55 -14.59 4.22 4.63
C GLY A 55 -14.29 4.93 5.96
N ALA A 56 -13.93 4.20 7.03
CA ALA A 56 -13.74 4.79 8.37
C ALA A 56 -12.67 5.91 8.39
N ARG A 57 -11.66 5.83 7.50
CA ARG A 57 -10.63 6.88 7.33
C ARG A 57 -11.21 8.27 7.01
N TRP A 58 -12.35 8.32 6.34
CA TRP A 58 -13.05 9.57 6.00
C TRP A 58 -14.24 9.88 6.93
N GLY A 59 -14.45 9.06 7.98
CA GLY A 59 -15.57 9.23 8.91
C GLY A 59 -16.94 8.92 8.29
N VAL A 60 -16.98 8.00 7.31
CA VAL A 60 -18.17 7.52 6.60
C VAL A 60 -18.24 6.00 6.66
N ALA A 61 -19.43 5.44 6.49
CA ALA A 61 -19.66 4.02 6.27
C ALA A 61 -19.78 3.77 4.76
N LEU A 62 -18.76 3.14 4.18
CA LEU A 62 -18.64 2.88 2.75
C LEU A 62 -18.86 1.39 2.46
N ASN A 63 -19.95 1.10 1.76
CA ASN A 63 -20.25 -0.22 1.21
C ASN A 63 -19.71 -0.33 -0.22
N HIS A 64 -19.37 -1.55 -0.65
CA HIS A 64 -18.94 -1.83 -2.02
C HIS A 64 -19.96 -2.73 -2.70
N ALA A 65 -20.54 -2.26 -3.80
CA ALA A 65 -21.44 -3.02 -4.64
C ALA A 65 -20.78 -3.30 -5.99
N SER A 66 -20.81 -4.56 -6.42
CA SER A 66 -20.31 -4.97 -7.74
C SER A 66 -21.45 -5.60 -8.54
N PRO A 67 -22.29 -4.78 -9.20
CA PRO A 67 -23.43 -5.28 -9.98
C PRO A 67 -22.96 -6.10 -11.18
N ALA A 68 -23.91 -6.79 -11.82
CA ALA A 68 -23.62 -7.53 -13.04
C ALA A 68 -23.03 -6.62 -14.15
N PRO A 69 -22.20 -7.16 -15.05
CA PRO A 69 -21.61 -6.38 -16.13
C PRO A 69 -22.70 -5.69 -16.98
N HIS A 70 -22.41 -4.50 -17.51
CA HIS A 70 -23.28 -3.71 -18.41
C HIS A 70 -24.45 -2.95 -17.78
N PHE A 71 -24.54 -2.88 -16.46
CA PHE A 71 -25.52 -2.02 -15.81
C PHE A 71 -25.19 -0.54 -16.10
N GLY A 72 -26.18 0.19 -16.63
CA GLY A 72 -26.18 1.64 -16.69
C GLY A 72 -26.59 2.25 -15.34
N THR A 73 -26.57 3.58 -15.25
CA THR A 73 -26.90 4.31 -14.02
C THR A 73 -28.32 3.96 -13.51
N VAL A 74 -29.29 3.78 -14.41
CA VAL A 74 -30.66 3.41 -14.03
C VAL A 74 -30.72 2.02 -13.42
N GLY A 75 -30.06 1.03 -14.03
CA GLY A 75 -30.02 -0.34 -13.49
C GLY A 75 -29.32 -0.42 -12.14
N ILE A 76 -28.28 0.40 -11.93
CA ILE A 76 -27.61 0.53 -10.63
C ILE A 76 -28.59 1.05 -9.57
N LEU A 77 -29.32 2.13 -9.87
CA LEU A 77 -30.29 2.71 -8.94
C LEU A 77 -31.42 1.73 -8.59
N GLN A 78 -31.95 1.03 -9.59
CA GLN A 78 -33.00 0.01 -9.38
C GLN A 78 -32.49 -1.15 -8.51
N ALA A 79 -31.24 -1.58 -8.69
CA ALA A 79 -30.64 -2.64 -7.88
C ALA A 79 -30.33 -2.22 -6.43
N GLN A 80 -30.27 -0.91 -6.16
CA GLN A 80 -30.00 -0.36 -4.83
C GLN A 80 -31.24 0.30 -4.19
N ALA A 81 -32.43 0.15 -4.80
CA ALA A 81 -33.64 0.86 -4.38
C ALA A 81 -33.98 0.65 -2.90
N ASP A 82 -33.79 -0.57 -2.36
CA ASP A 82 -34.07 -0.89 -0.96
C ASP A 82 -33.12 -0.21 0.04
N TRP A 83 -31.98 0.27 -0.42
CA TRP A 83 -30.96 0.93 0.40
C TRP A 83 -31.07 2.47 0.37
N LEU A 84 -31.71 3.04 -0.65
CA LEU A 84 -31.78 4.49 -0.83
C LEU A 84 -32.77 5.14 0.15
N ASP A 85 -32.31 6.21 0.81
CA ASP A 85 -33.15 7.06 1.66
C ASP A 85 -34.11 7.95 0.82
N GLU A 86 -34.90 8.80 1.46
CA GLU A 86 -35.86 9.70 0.78
C GLU A 86 -35.19 10.57 -0.29
N THR A 87 -34.04 11.18 0.04
CA THR A 87 -33.21 11.99 -0.88
C THR A 87 -31.79 11.43 -0.88
N PHE A 88 -31.21 11.23 -2.06
CA PHE A 88 -29.87 10.67 -2.21
C PHE A 88 -29.05 11.42 -3.28
N VAL A 89 -27.72 11.25 -3.22
CA VAL A 89 -26.76 11.90 -4.11
C VAL A 89 -26.07 10.85 -4.98
N ILE A 90 -26.04 11.11 -6.28
CA ILE A 90 -25.24 10.37 -7.26
C ILE A 90 -24.05 11.23 -7.62
N LEU A 91 -22.83 10.72 -7.40
CA LEU A 91 -21.59 11.42 -7.72
C LEU A 91 -20.66 10.50 -8.52
N PRO A 92 -20.28 10.86 -9.76
CA PRO A 92 -19.29 10.11 -10.52
C PRO A 92 -17.93 10.14 -9.82
N ALA A 93 -17.28 8.98 -9.72
CA ALA A 93 -16.02 8.80 -8.98
C ALA A 93 -14.79 8.61 -9.90
N ASP A 94 -14.98 8.70 -11.21
CA ASP A 94 -13.98 8.58 -12.27
C ASP A 94 -13.61 9.93 -12.91
N VAL A 95 -14.29 11.00 -12.52
CA VAL A 95 -14.00 12.39 -12.88
C VAL A 95 -13.75 13.21 -11.61
N ILE A 96 -13.13 14.37 -11.76
CA ILE A 96 -12.88 15.27 -10.63
C ILE A 96 -14.00 16.29 -10.58
N ILE A 97 -14.72 16.30 -9.46
CA ILE A 97 -15.74 17.29 -9.15
C ILE A 97 -15.50 17.76 -7.72
N ASP A 98 -15.09 19.02 -7.57
CA ASP A 98 -15.00 19.70 -6.28
C ASP A 98 -16.10 20.76 -6.23
N LEU A 99 -17.19 20.45 -5.54
CA LEU A 99 -18.41 21.24 -5.51
C LEU A 99 -18.89 21.44 -4.07
N ASP A 100 -19.57 22.56 -3.81
CA ASP A 100 -20.27 22.77 -2.54
C ASP A 100 -21.59 21.97 -2.53
N LEU A 101 -21.53 20.74 -2.03
CA LEU A 101 -22.70 19.86 -2.00
C LEU A 101 -23.80 20.39 -1.06
N THR A 102 -23.43 21.13 -0.01
CA THR A 102 -24.43 21.74 0.89
C THR A 102 -25.28 22.78 0.15
N ALA A 103 -24.68 23.58 -0.73
CA ALA A 103 -25.43 24.50 -1.59
C ALA A 103 -26.37 23.75 -2.56
N VAL A 104 -25.93 22.64 -3.15
CA VAL A 104 -26.76 21.82 -4.04
C VAL A 104 -27.93 21.17 -3.28
N LEU A 105 -27.70 20.60 -2.10
CA LEU A 105 -28.75 20.02 -1.26
C LEU A 105 -29.76 21.06 -0.80
N THR A 106 -29.30 22.25 -0.40
CA THR A 106 -30.17 23.38 -0.02
C THR A 106 -31.02 23.83 -1.20
N HIS A 107 -30.44 23.89 -2.40
CA HIS A 107 -31.18 24.21 -3.61
C HIS A 107 -32.25 23.15 -3.90
N HIS A 108 -31.92 21.87 -3.80
CA HIS A 108 -32.88 20.78 -4.00
C HIS A 108 -34.07 20.88 -3.02
N GLN A 109 -33.81 21.07 -1.72
CA GLN A 109 -34.84 21.17 -0.68
C GLN A 109 -35.76 22.38 -0.84
N ASN A 110 -35.27 23.48 -1.41
CA ASN A 110 -36.07 24.70 -1.63
C ASN A 110 -37.00 24.61 -2.84
N HIS A 111 -36.98 23.50 -3.56
CA HIS A 111 -37.75 23.32 -4.78
C HIS A 111 -38.51 21.98 -4.77
N SER A 112 -39.54 21.89 -5.62
CA SER A 112 -40.43 20.72 -5.66
C SER A 112 -40.11 19.71 -6.77
N ALA A 113 -38.98 19.88 -7.47
CA ALA A 113 -38.61 18.95 -8.54
C ALA A 113 -37.91 17.72 -7.94
N PRO A 114 -38.26 16.48 -8.35
CA PRO A 114 -37.69 15.25 -7.81
C PRO A 114 -36.21 15.06 -8.14
N VAL A 115 -35.66 15.83 -9.09
CA VAL A 115 -34.25 15.75 -9.50
C VAL A 115 -33.64 17.15 -9.61
N THR A 116 -32.44 17.31 -9.06
CA THR A 116 -31.54 18.44 -9.30
C THR A 116 -30.27 17.94 -9.99
N ALA A 117 -30.02 18.40 -11.21
CA ALA A 117 -28.82 18.12 -11.98
C ALA A 117 -27.76 19.21 -11.78
N VAL A 118 -26.52 18.81 -11.48
CA VAL A 118 -25.41 19.74 -11.33
C VAL A 118 -24.75 19.98 -12.68
N LEU A 119 -24.77 21.22 -13.15
CA LEU A 119 -24.12 21.65 -14.39
C LEU A 119 -22.66 22.02 -14.14
N GLN A 120 -21.83 21.78 -15.14
CA GLN A 120 -20.42 22.16 -15.19
C GLN A 120 -20.26 23.69 -15.07
N PRO A 121 -19.03 24.20 -14.84
CA PRO A 121 -18.77 25.63 -14.80
C PRO A 121 -19.18 26.39 -16.08
N ASP A 122 -19.38 25.70 -17.20
CA ASP A 122 -19.92 26.27 -18.45
C ASP A 122 -21.41 26.64 -18.38
N GLY A 123 -22.14 26.16 -17.36
CA GLY A 123 -23.56 26.37 -17.16
C GLY A 123 -24.48 25.66 -18.17
N GLN A 124 -23.96 24.73 -18.97
CA GLN A 124 -24.70 24.06 -20.04
C GLN A 124 -24.66 22.55 -19.91
N THR A 125 -23.51 21.98 -19.58
CA THR A 125 -23.30 20.53 -19.64
C THR A 125 -23.49 19.91 -18.25
N PRO A 126 -24.21 18.79 -18.08
CA PRO A 126 -24.26 18.11 -16.80
C PRO A 126 -22.89 17.54 -16.41
N THR A 127 -22.59 17.55 -15.12
CA THR A 127 -21.39 16.93 -14.55
C THR A 127 -21.51 15.41 -14.41
N GLY A 128 -22.75 14.91 -14.40
CA GLY A 128 -23.10 13.55 -13.97
C GLY A 128 -23.44 13.44 -12.48
N CYS A 129 -23.28 14.52 -11.71
CA CYS A 129 -23.76 14.61 -10.34
C CYS A 129 -25.25 14.98 -10.29
N PHE A 130 -26.03 14.21 -9.54
CA PHE A 130 -27.47 14.39 -9.37
C PHE A 130 -27.85 14.29 -7.90
N VAL A 131 -28.81 15.10 -7.48
CA VAL A 131 -29.56 14.90 -6.23
C VAL A 131 -30.97 14.49 -6.62
N CYS A 132 -31.44 13.36 -6.09
CA CYS A 132 -32.70 12.76 -6.48
C CYS A 132 -33.51 12.36 -5.25
N ASP A 133 -34.83 12.46 -5.38
CA ASP A 133 -35.76 11.81 -4.46
C ASP A 133 -36.10 10.40 -4.94
N THR A 134 -36.29 9.48 -4.00
CA THR A 134 -36.59 8.07 -4.27
C THR A 134 -37.90 7.86 -5.05
N ALA A 135 -38.82 8.83 -5.01
CA ALA A 135 -40.01 8.84 -5.86
C ALA A 135 -39.70 8.78 -7.37
N VAL A 136 -38.53 9.28 -7.79
CA VAL A 136 -38.14 9.28 -9.20
C VAL A 136 -37.91 7.88 -9.76
N LEU A 137 -37.52 6.91 -8.92
CA LEU A 137 -37.19 5.55 -9.35
C LEU A 137 -38.36 4.85 -10.04
N THR A 138 -39.60 5.17 -9.64
CA THR A 138 -40.82 4.62 -10.24
C THR A 138 -41.12 5.15 -11.64
N GLN A 139 -40.52 6.28 -12.01
CA GLN A 139 -40.70 6.93 -13.31
C GLN A 139 -39.61 6.54 -14.32
N LEU A 140 -38.53 5.89 -13.84
CA LEU A 140 -37.42 5.46 -14.69
C LEU A 140 -37.80 4.22 -15.52
N PRO A 141 -37.22 4.07 -16.72
CA PRO A 141 -37.49 2.91 -17.57
C PRO A 141 -37.01 1.61 -16.89
N ASN A 142 -37.70 0.51 -17.16
CA ASN A 142 -37.28 -0.83 -16.74
C ASN A 142 -36.21 -1.39 -17.71
N ASP A 143 -35.16 -0.60 -17.97
CA ASP A 143 -34.01 -0.96 -18.78
C ASP A 143 -32.75 -0.83 -17.91
N PRO A 144 -32.11 -1.95 -17.53
CA PRO A 144 -30.94 -1.93 -16.64
C PRO A 144 -29.70 -1.31 -17.31
N THR A 145 -29.69 -1.12 -18.63
CA THR A 145 -28.57 -0.54 -19.37
C THR A 145 -28.69 0.97 -19.58
N ALA A 146 -29.84 1.55 -19.21
CA ALA A 146 -30.13 2.94 -19.49
C ALA A 146 -29.28 3.92 -18.68
N ASP A 147 -28.89 5.03 -19.33
CA ASP A 147 -28.27 6.18 -18.71
C ASP A 147 -29.33 7.07 -18.03
N LEU A 148 -28.99 7.63 -16.87
CA LEU A 148 -29.92 8.43 -16.08
C LEU A 148 -30.27 9.74 -16.78
N TRP A 149 -29.29 10.48 -17.30
CA TRP A 149 -29.54 11.79 -17.93
C TRP A 149 -30.44 11.66 -19.14
N HIS A 150 -30.15 10.70 -20.02
CA HIS A 150 -31.01 10.40 -21.17
C HIS A 150 -32.42 9.95 -20.75
N SER A 151 -32.53 9.15 -19.69
CA SER A 151 -33.82 8.68 -19.17
C SER A 151 -34.67 9.82 -18.61
N LEU A 152 -34.07 10.75 -17.87
CA LEU A 152 -34.75 11.93 -17.34
C LEU A 152 -35.32 12.81 -18.46
N GLN A 153 -34.57 12.98 -19.55
CA GLN A 153 -35.01 13.76 -20.71
C GLN A 153 -36.13 13.07 -21.49
N THR A 154 -35.99 11.79 -21.78
CA THR A 154 -36.96 11.03 -22.59
C THR A 154 -38.31 10.82 -21.89
N GLN A 155 -38.30 10.68 -20.56
CA GLN A 155 -39.51 10.53 -19.75
C GLN A 155 -40.15 11.87 -19.34
N ASN A 156 -39.57 13.02 -19.74
CA ASN A 156 -39.99 14.37 -19.32
C ASN A 156 -40.14 14.51 -17.79
N ILE A 157 -39.24 13.90 -17.03
CA ILE A 157 -39.26 13.99 -15.57
C ILE A 157 -38.90 15.42 -15.18
N PRO A 158 -39.69 16.10 -14.32
CA PRO A 158 -39.37 17.45 -13.88
C PRO A 158 -38.00 17.47 -13.20
N LEU A 159 -37.08 18.27 -13.73
CA LEU A 159 -35.74 18.43 -13.17
C LEU A 159 -35.38 19.91 -13.10
N GLN A 160 -34.49 20.21 -12.17
CA GLN A 160 -33.88 21.53 -12.05
C GLN A 160 -32.38 21.44 -12.22
N THR A 161 -31.77 22.57 -12.54
CA THR A 161 -30.34 22.65 -12.75
C THR A 161 -29.71 23.67 -11.82
N ILE A 162 -28.53 23.33 -11.30
CA ILE A 162 -27.69 24.25 -10.55
C ILE A 162 -26.28 24.23 -11.15
N GLN A 163 -25.75 25.40 -11.46
CA GLN A 163 -24.36 25.52 -11.91
C GLN A 163 -23.43 25.36 -10.70
N MET A 164 -22.47 24.43 -10.80
CA MET A 164 -21.50 24.27 -9.73
C MET A 164 -20.53 25.46 -9.66
N ASN A 165 -20.10 25.78 -8.44
CA ASN A 165 -18.91 26.59 -8.20
C ASN A 165 -17.77 25.63 -7.83
N GLY A 166 -16.61 25.76 -8.46
CA GLY A 166 -15.44 24.89 -8.24
C GLY A 166 -14.90 24.25 -9.52
N ILE A 167 -14.07 23.21 -9.36
CA ILE A 167 -13.38 22.55 -10.48
C ILE A 167 -14.15 21.34 -10.99
N TYR A 168 -14.31 21.27 -12.31
CA TYR A 168 -14.70 20.08 -13.05
C TYR A 168 -13.56 19.69 -13.98
N ASN A 169 -13.06 18.46 -13.84
CA ASN A 169 -12.09 17.91 -14.77
C ASN A 169 -12.51 16.49 -15.18
N PRO A 170 -12.79 16.26 -16.47
CA PRO A 170 -13.36 15.01 -16.94
C PRO A 170 -12.33 13.87 -17.09
N LEU A 171 -11.03 14.14 -16.89
CA LEU A 171 -9.95 13.16 -16.97
C LEU A 171 -10.00 12.30 -18.26
N ARG A 172 -10.22 12.92 -19.42
CA ARG A 172 -10.36 12.19 -20.69
C ARG A 172 -9.02 11.86 -21.34
N ASN A 173 -8.00 12.66 -21.06
CA ASN A 173 -6.70 12.60 -21.73
C ASN A 173 -5.57 13.03 -20.78
N PHE A 174 -4.31 12.93 -21.23
CA PHE A 174 -3.16 13.23 -20.39
C PHE A 174 -3.02 14.71 -20.06
N SER A 175 -3.49 15.62 -20.93
CA SER A 175 -3.55 17.04 -20.62
C SER A 175 -4.51 17.29 -19.46
N ASP A 176 -5.68 16.65 -19.46
CA ASP A 176 -6.65 16.76 -18.36
C ASP A 176 -6.05 16.26 -17.05
N TYR A 177 -5.38 15.10 -17.08
CA TYR A 177 -4.75 14.49 -15.92
C TYR A 177 -3.58 15.33 -15.36
N HIS A 178 -2.74 15.87 -16.25
CA HIS A 178 -1.66 16.79 -15.88
C HIS A 178 -2.23 18.07 -15.26
N ALA A 179 -3.17 18.72 -15.95
CA ALA A 179 -3.83 19.94 -15.50
C ALA A 179 -4.51 19.76 -14.13
N ALA A 180 -5.13 18.60 -13.87
CA ALA A 180 -5.71 18.28 -12.57
C ALA A 180 -4.67 18.30 -11.44
N ASN A 181 -3.51 17.68 -11.65
CA ASN A 181 -2.43 17.65 -10.67
C ASN A 181 -1.84 19.04 -10.41
N ILE A 182 -1.63 19.82 -11.48
CA ILE A 182 -1.13 21.19 -11.37
C ILE A 182 -2.15 22.08 -10.65
N ALA A 183 -3.42 22.03 -11.03
CA ALA A 183 -4.50 22.75 -10.35
C ALA A 183 -4.55 22.40 -8.86
N TYR A 184 -4.44 21.11 -8.51
CA TYR A 184 -4.41 20.65 -7.13
C TYR A 184 -3.25 21.27 -6.34
N LEU A 185 -2.05 21.33 -6.91
CA LEU A 185 -0.89 21.97 -6.27
C LEU A 185 -1.08 23.46 -6.05
N HIS A 186 -1.65 24.17 -7.02
CA HIS A 186 -1.83 25.62 -6.95
C HIS A 186 -2.96 26.04 -6.00
N SER A 187 -3.83 25.11 -5.61
CA SER A 187 -5.02 25.37 -4.79
C SER A 187 -4.74 25.80 -3.34
N TYR A 188 -3.50 25.71 -2.88
CA TYR A 188 -3.12 26.23 -1.56
C TYR A 188 -3.14 27.76 -1.46
N GLN A 189 -3.09 28.46 -2.59
CA GLN A 189 -3.18 29.91 -2.66
C GLN A 189 -4.60 30.32 -3.04
N PRO A 190 -5.33 31.05 -2.18
CA PRO A 190 -6.65 31.57 -2.53
C PRO A 190 -6.66 32.46 -3.78
N ASP A 191 -5.61 33.28 -3.95
CA ASP A 191 -5.41 34.16 -5.10
C ASP A 191 -4.59 33.49 -6.24
N GLY A 192 -4.48 32.16 -6.20
CA GLY A 192 -3.70 31.38 -7.13
C GLY A 192 -4.32 31.28 -8.55
N PRO A 193 -3.61 30.62 -9.48
CA PRO A 193 -4.13 30.31 -10.80
C PRO A 193 -5.43 29.51 -10.72
N GLN A 194 -6.41 29.86 -11.56
CA GLN A 194 -7.65 29.11 -11.74
C GLN A 194 -7.48 28.09 -12.90
N PRO A 195 -8.14 26.92 -12.83
CA PRO A 195 -9.07 26.47 -11.79
C PRO A 195 -8.37 25.95 -10.52
N SER A 196 -8.97 26.16 -9.35
CA SER A 196 -8.47 25.66 -8.06
C SER A 196 -9.51 24.80 -7.34
N PHE A 197 -9.03 23.80 -6.60
CA PHE A 197 -9.78 23.07 -5.60
C PHE A 197 -10.08 23.99 -4.42
N GLN A 198 -11.32 23.94 -3.93
CA GLN A 198 -11.75 24.72 -2.77
C GLN A 198 -11.10 24.19 -1.50
N HIS A 199 -10.82 22.89 -1.42
CA HIS A 199 -10.33 22.24 -0.22
C HIS A 199 -9.38 21.08 -0.49
N PRO A 200 -8.18 21.37 -1.01
CA PRO A 200 -7.17 20.34 -1.21
C PRO A 200 -6.71 19.76 0.12
N ILE A 201 -6.66 18.43 0.20
CA ILE A 201 -6.10 17.67 1.32
C ILE A 201 -4.76 17.10 0.86
N TYR A 202 -3.66 17.60 1.39
CA TYR A 202 -2.33 17.07 1.06
C TYR A 202 -1.92 16.02 2.09
N ASP A 203 -1.56 14.83 1.62
CA ASP A 203 -0.96 13.81 2.48
C ASP A 203 0.51 14.18 2.73
N GLY A 204 0.83 14.59 3.96
CA GLY A 204 2.20 14.92 4.37
C GLY A 204 2.27 16.18 5.23
N GLN A 205 3.48 16.48 5.70
CA GLN A 205 3.74 17.72 6.45
C GLN A 205 4.06 18.85 5.47
N GLN A 206 3.46 20.01 5.68
CA GLN A 206 3.87 21.22 4.98
C GLN A 206 5.21 21.71 5.54
N TYR A 207 6.27 21.62 4.73
CA TYR A 207 7.62 22.04 5.12
C TYR A 207 7.82 23.55 4.95
N ALA A 208 7.25 24.10 3.88
CA ALA A 208 7.23 25.52 3.57
C ALA A 208 5.91 25.86 2.85
N PRO A 209 5.51 27.15 2.76
CA PRO A 209 4.33 27.53 1.99
C PRO A 209 4.40 26.99 0.56
N GLY A 210 3.41 26.18 0.17
CA GLY A 210 3.36 25.52 -1.14
C GLY A 210 4.26 24.28 -1.29
N VAL A 211 4.93 23.80 -0.24
CA VAL A 211 5.79 22.62 -0.28
C VAL A 211 5.30 21.57 0.72
N TRP A 212 4.83 20.44 0.21
CA TRP A 212 4.38 19.30 1.02
C TRP A 212 5.32 18.12 0.83
N VAL A 213 5.66 17.47 1.94
CA VAL A 213 6.56 16.33 1.96
C VAL A 213 5.97 15.23 2.83
N GLY A 214 5.91 14.02 2.27
CA GLY A 214 5.50 12.81 2.94
C GLY A 214 6.51 12.32 3.98
N HIS A 215 6.29 11.11 4.47
CA HIS A 215 7.06 10.48 5.53
C HIS A 215 8.39 9.91 5.03
N ASN A 216 9.39 9.91 5.91
CA ASN A 216 10.73 9.38 5.66
C ASN A 216 11.43 9.86 4.36
N PRO A 217 11.41 11.17 4.04
CA PRO A 217 12.10 11.68 2.87
C PRO A 217 13.62 11.66 3.09
N ILE A 218 14.39 11.33 2.06
CA ILE A 218 15.84 11.50 2.03
C ILE A 218 16.17 12.54 0.96
N ILE A 219 16.24 13.80 1.35
CA ILE A 219 16.50 14.91 0.44
C ILE A 219 17.90 15.45 0.74
N HIS A 220 18.76 15.52 -0.29
CA HIS A 220 20.09 16.10 -0.11
C HIS A 220 20.00 17.61 0.22
N PRO A 221 20.85 18.17 1.10
CA PRO A 221 20.78 19.60 1.47
C PRO A 221 21.01 20.60 0.34
N SER A 222 21.59 20.19 -0.79
CA SER A 222 21.84 21.08 -1.94
C SER A 222 20.69 21.17 -2.95
N VAL A 223 19.60 20.43 -2.73
CA VAL A 223 18.42 20.45 -3.60
C VAL A 223 17.78 21.83 -3.59
N LYS A 224 17.48 22.35 -4.79
CA LYS A 224 16.73 23.59 -4.96
C LYS A 224 15.24 23.26 -5.09
N ILE A 225 14.45 23.79 -4.17
CA ILE A 225 13.00 23.57 -4.13
C ILE A 225 12.29 24.89 -4.44
N VAL A 226 11.40 24.85 -5.43
CA VAL A 226 10.58 25.97 -5.86
C VAL A 226 9.10 25.57 -5.71
N PRO A 227 8.30 26.29 -4.89
CA PRO A 227 6.88 25.99 -4.74
C PRO A 227 6.06 26.37 -5.99
N PRO A 228 4.89 25.72 -6.23
CA PRO A 228 4.35 24.63 -5.44
C PRO A 228 5.00 23.27 -5.78
N LEU A 229 5.17 22.43 -4.76
CA LEU A 229 5.81 21.11 -4.87
C LEU A 229 5.15 20.12 -3.90
N TYR A 230 4.83 18.93 -4.39
CA TYR A 230 4.43 17.79 -3.56
C TYR A 230 5.42 16.65 -3.70
N ILE A 231 5.87 16.09 -2.58
CA ILE A 231 6.74 14.91 -2.51
C ILE A 231 6.07 13.84 -1.66
N GLY A 232 5.82 12.66 -2.24
CA GLY A 232 5.22 11.51 -1.55
C GLY A 232 6.17 10.83 -0.55
N ASP A 233 5.68 9.75 0.05
CA ASP A 233 6.37 9.00 1.09
C ASP A 233 7.60 8.26 0.54
N GLY A 234 8.66 8.14 1.35
CA GLY A 234 9.83 7.32 1.04
C GLY A 234 10.66 7.79 -0.16
N CYS A 235 10.50 9.03 -0.60
CA CYS A 235 11.24 9.58 -1.73
C CYS A 235 12.71 9.86 -1.40
N ARG A 236 13.59 9.71 -2.40
CA ARG A 236 15.02 10.01 -2.29
C ARG A 236 15.43 10.98 -3.39
N VAL A 237 16.06 12.09 -3.02
CA VAL A 237 16.48 13.15 -3.94
C VAL A 237 17.98 13.39 -3.81
N GLY A 238 18.67 13.27 -4.94
CA GLY A 238 20.11 13.44 -5.10
C GLY A 238 20.59 14.88 -4.95
N ARG A 239 21.88 15.08 -5.15
CA ARG A 239 22.59 16.36 -5.06
C ARG A 239 22.22 17.27 -6.22
N ASP A 240 22.11 18.56 -5.94
CA ASP A 240 22.00 19.61 -6.95
C ASP A 240 20.81 19.45 -7.91
N VAL A 241 19.78 18.72 -7.44
CA VAL A 241 18.50 18.56 -8.14
C VAL A 241 17.69 19.85 -8.03
N GLU A 242 17.02 20.23 -9.11
CA GLU A 242 16.09 21.35 -9.15
C GLU A 242 14.65 20.84 -9.27
N LEU A 243 13.83 21.11 -8.25
CA LEU A 243 12.44 20.70 -8.17
C LEU A 243 11.50 21.90 -8.17
N GLY A 244 10.64 21.96 -9.18
CA GLY A 244 9.55 22.92 -9.27
C GLY A 244 9.86 24.16 -10.13
N PRO A 245 8.85 25.03 -10.34
CA PRO A 245 7.51 24.96 -9.76
C PRO A 245 6.61 23.89 -10.39
N GLY A 246 5.51 23.55 -9.73
CA GLY A 246 4.43 22.71 -10.29
C GLY A 246 4.79 21.23 -10.40
N VAL A 247 5.55 20.68 -9.46
CA VAL A 247 5.98 19.28 -9.52
C VAL A 247 5.22 18.43 -8.50
N VAL A 248 4.67 17.31 -8.96
CA VAL A 248 4.07 16.28 -8.12
C VAL A 248 4.94 15.03 -8.19
N ILE A 249 5.41 14.55 -7.05
CA ILE A 249 6.19 13.32 -6.93
C ILE A 249 5.39 12.34 -6.06
N GLY A 250 5.06 11.17 -6.61
CA GLY A 250 4.39 10.09 -5.88
C GLY A 250 5.33 9.29 -4.97
N ASP A 251 4.80 8.27 -4.31
CA ASP A 251 5.56 7.51 -3.31
C ASP A 251 6.73 6.71 -3.90
N ASN A 252 7.78 6.54 -3.08
CA ASN A 252 8.95 5.73 -3.41
C ASN A 252 9.57 6.15 -4.75
N VAL A 253 9.72 7.45 -4.99
CA VAL A 253 10.44 7.95 -6.16
C VAL A 253 11.90 8.22 -5.80
N ILE A 254 12.82 7.87 -6.71
CA ILE A 254 14.24 8.19 -6.58
C ILE A 254 14.62 9.15 -7.70
N ILE A 255 15.19 10.29 -7.35
CA ILE A 255 15.70 11.28 -8.30
C ILE A 255 17.21 11.37 -8.07
N ASP A 256 17.99 11.05 -9.10
CA ASP A 256 19.44 11.07 -9.05
C ASP A 256 20.00 12.50 -9.18
N ASP A 257 21.31 12.63 -9.00
CA ASP A 257 21.99 13.93 -8.94
C ASP A 257 21.74 14.80 -10.20
N GLU A 258 21.68 16.12 -10.03
CA GLU A 258 21.62 17.13 -11.12
C GLU A 258 20.40 17.03 -12.06
N ALA A 259 19.35 16.29 -11.68
CA ALA A 259 18.09 16.27 -12.42
C ALA A 259 17.31 17.59 -12.27
N THR A 260 16.52 17.95 -13.28
CA THR A 260 15.66 19.14 -13.27
C THR A 260 14.21 18.73 -13.58
N LEU A 261 13.29 19.00 -12.66
CA LEU A 261 11.86 18.71 -12.82
C LEU A 261 11.07 20.01 -12.71
N GLN A 262 10.24 20.29 -13.73
CA GLN A 262 9.38 21.47 -13.77
C GLN A 262 8.02 21.13 -14.36
N GLU A 263 6.94 21.63 -13.75
CA GLU A 263 5.55 21.42 -14.18
C GLU A 263 5.26 19.97 -14.55
N SER A 264 5.70 19.00 -13.75
CA SER A 264 5.70 17.59 -14.14
C SER A 264 5.17 16.69 -13.03
N VAL A 265 4.54 15.57 -13.44
CA VAL A 265 3.94 14.59 -12.53
C VAL A 265 4.74 13.30 -12.61
N ILE A 266 5.44 12.96 -11.54
CA ILE A 266 6.23 11.72 -11.42
C ILE A 266 5.42 10.74 -10.58
N LEU A 267 4.97 9.64 -11.17
CA LEU A 267 4.18 8.63 -10.47
C LEU A 267 5.05 7.76 -9.55
N ALA A 268 4.39 7.15 -8.58
CA ALA A 268 5.02 6.30 -7.59
C ALA A 268 5.89 5.19 -8.20
N ASN A 269 6.92 4.77 -7.46
CA ASN A 269 7.87 3.74 -7.86
C ASN A 269 8.56 4.08 -9.20
N THR A 270 9.03 5.31 -9.35
CA THR A 270 9.79 5.77 -10.53
C THR A 270 11.21 6.17 -10.12
N TYR A 271 12.20 5.77 -10.90
CA TYR A 271 13.56 6.29 -10.82
C TYR A 271 13.77 7.31 -11.94
N VAL A 272 14.29 8.49 -11.61
CA VAL A 272 14.73 9.55 -12.51
C VAL A 272 16.25 9.62 -12.48
N GLY A 273 16.87 9.42 -13.63
CA GLY A 273 18.32 9.39 -13.80
C GLY A 273 19.02 10.73 -13.62
N GLN A 274 20.35 10.65 -13.55
CA GLN A 274 21.22 11.82 -13.42
C GLN A 274 21.11 12.72 -14.66
N LEU A 275 21.19 14.05 -14.48
CA LEU A 275 21.14 15.06 -15.56
C LEU A 275 19.86 15.03 -16.41
N VAL A 276 18.82 14.31 -15.98
CA VAL A 276 17.55 14.22 -16.69
C VAL A 276 16.76 15.52 -16.47
N ASN A 277 16.34 16.15 -17.57
CA ASN A 277 15.47 17.32 -17.55
C ASN A 277 14.06 16.93 -18.01
N ILE A 278 13.06 17.13 -17.15
CA ILE A 278 11.66 16.82 -17.41
C ILE A 278 10.83 18.09 -17.20
N HIS A 279 10.20 18.53 -18.28
CA HIS A 279 9.35 19.72 -18.31
C HIS A 279 8.00 19.40 -18.95
N GLN A 280 6.90 19.66 -18.23
CA GLN A 280 5.53 19.39 -18.69
C GLN A 280 5.27 17.95 -19.12
N ARG A 281 5.74 16.98 -18.33
CA ARG A 281 5.56 15.55 -18.61
C ARG A 281 4.92 14.82 -17.45
N ILE A 282 4.28 13.71 -17.79
CA ILE A 282 3.89 12.69 -16.82
C ILE A 282 4.85 11.52 -16.97
N VAL A 283 5.47 11.12 -15.86
CA VAL A 283 6.45 10.03 -15.84
C VAL A 283 5.91 8.90 -15.00
N SER A 284 5.87 7.71 -15.59
CA SER A 284 5.39 6.51 -14.92
C SER A 284 6.37 5.38 -15.19
N GLN A 285 7.25 5.09 -14.23
CA GLN A 285 8.25 4.03 -14.34
C GLN A 285 9.18 4.26 -15.54
N ASN A 286 9.16 3.37 -16.54
CA ASN A 286 9.94 3.50 -17.77
C ASN A 286 9.21 4.27 -18.89
N LYS A 287 8.08 4.91 -18.60
CA LYS A 287 7.27 5.63 -19.59
C LYS A 287 7.30 7.13 -19.35
N LEU A 288 7.62 7.87 -20.39
CA LEU A 288 7.55 9.32 -20.46
C LEU A 288 6.36 9.71 -21.32
N ILE A 289 5.41 10.45 -20.77
CA ILE A 289 4.17 10.85 -21.43
C ILE A 289 4.15 12.37 -21.59
N ASP A 290 3.90 12.82 -22.81
CA ASP A 290 3.67 14.22 -23.14
C ASP A 290 2.23 14.61 -22.79
N ALA A 291 2.06 15.60 -21.90
CA ALA A 291 0.74 16.09 -21.54
C ALA A 291 0.01 16.74 -22.75
N ASN A 292 0.74 17.44 -23.62
CA ASN A 292 0.16 18.21 -24.72
C ASN A 292 -0.10 17.35 -25.97
N THR A 293 0.85 16.46 -26.29
CA THR A 293 0.73 15.65 -27.52
C THR A 293 0.03 14.31 -27.31
N ASN A 294 -0.31 13.96 -26.07
CA ASN A 294 -0.83 12.65 -25.66
C ASN A 294 0.04 11.46 -26.14
N LYS A 295 1.30 11.71 -26.49
CA LYS A 295 2.24 10.67 -26.93
C LYS A 295 2.96 10.09 -25.71
N SER A 296 3.07 8.78 -25.67
CA SER A 296 3.93 8.08 -24.71
C SER A 296 5.17 7.53 -25.42
N ILE A 297 6.30 7.66 -24.75
CA ILE A 297 7.58 7.08 -25.15
C ILE A 297 7.99 6.12 -24.04
N GLU A 298 8.25 4.86 -24.40
CA GLU A 298 8.85 3.90 -23.50
C GLU A 298 10.38 4.03 -23.60
N LEU A 299 11.00 4.42 -22.50
CA LEU A 299 12.45 4.51 -22.40
C LEU A 299 13.01 3.14 -22.04
N VAL A 300 13.83 2.60 -22.93
CA VAL A 300 14.51 1.31 -22.73
C VAL A 300 15.73 1.47 -21.83
N ASP A 301 16.29 2.69 -21.76
CA ASP A 301 17.47 2.97 -20.95
C ASP A 301 17.10 3.05 -19.45
N ARG A 302 17.56 2.03 -18.72
CA ARG A 302 17.35 1.89 -17.28
C ARG A 302 18.07 2.96 -16.45
N PHE A 303 19.07 3.64 -17.03
CA PHE A 303 19.77 4.74 -16.37
C PHE A 303 19.02 6.06 -16.47
N LEU A 304 18.04 6.19 -17.38
CA LEU A 304 17.25 7.40 -17.53
C LEU A 304 15.94 7.33 -16.75
N LEU A 305 15.13 6.29 -16.97
CA LEU A 305 13.84 6.09 -16.32
C LEU A 305 13.53 4.59 -16.13
N THR A 306 13.19 4.16 -14.91
CA THR A 306 12.79 2.77 -14.64
C THR A 306 11.82 2.65 -13.46
N GLU A 307 11.23 1.48 -13.29
CA GLU A 307 10.41 1.15 -12.13
C GLU A 307 11.27 1.03 -10.87
N ASN A 308 11.06 1.90 -9.90
CA ASN A 308 11.58 1.78 -8.54
C ASN A 308 10.71 0.81 -7.71
N SER A 309 10.61 -0.43 -8.17
CA SER A 309 10.03 -1.49 -7.35
C SER A 309 10.99 -1.82 -6.19
N PRO A 310 10.50 -2.09 -4.97
CA PRO A 310 11.24 -2.90 -4.01
C PRO A 310 11.42 -4.27 -4.67
N ALA A 311 12.58 -4.46 -5.29
CA ALA A 311 12.69 -5.21 -6.51
C ALA A 311 12.43 -6.71 -6.34
N ALA A 312 11.60 -7.27 -7.22
CA ALA A 312 11.66 -8.70 -7.56
C ALA A 312 13.09 -9.11 -8.00
N ALA A 313 13.86 -8.19 -8.60
CA ALA A 313 15.29 -8.39 -8.90
C ALA A 313 16.18 -8.37 -7.65
N SER A 314 15.88 -7.53 -6.65
CA SER A 314 16.58 -7.55 -5.36
C SER A 314 16.22 -8.79 -4.55
N ASP A 315 15.01 -9.30 -4.70
CA ASP A 315 14.55 -10.54 -4.06
C ASP A 315 15.24 -11.76 -4.67
N ILE A 316 15.45 -11.82 -5.99
CA ILE A 316 16.24 -12.89 -6.62
C ILE A 316 17.71 -12.82 -6.17
N ILE A 317 18.30 -11.62 -6.15
CA ILE A 317 19.70 -11.45 -5.71
C ILE A 317 19.83 -11.78 -4.22
N ARG A 318 18.94 -11.29 -3.36
CA ARG A 318 18.92 -11.59 -1.92
C ARG A 318 18.66 -13.06 -1.66
N ARG A 319 17.75 -13.70 -2.39
CA ARG A 319 17.53 -15.16 -2.32
C ARG A 319 18.82 -15.92 -2.63
N ASN A 320 19.50 -15.54 -3.70
CA ASN A 320 20.75 -16.21 -4.09
C ASN A 320 21.85 -15.96 -3.05
N LEU A 321 21.96 -14.75 -2.50
CA LEU A 321 22.90 -14.45 -1.42
C LEU A 321 22.57 -15.22 -0.14
N ASP A 322 21.30 -15.29 0.26
CA ASP A 322 20.84 -16.04 1.43
C ASP A 322 21.06 -17.55 1.24
N ALA A 323 20.79 -18.08 0.05
CA ALA A 323 21.04 -19.48 -0.28
C ALA A 323 22.54 -19.79 -0.28
N LEU A 324 23.39 -18.91 -0.83
CA LEU A 324 24.84 -19.06 -0.84
C LEU A 324 25.42 -18.99 0.58
N ALA A 325 24.99 -18.03 1.39
CA ALA A 325 25.43 -17.88 2.77
C ALA A 325 24.92 -19.05 3.64
N ALA A 326 23.69 -19.52 3.44
CA ALA A 326 23.20 -20.73 4.09
C ALA A 326 24.00 -21.98 3.67
N ALA A 327 24.31 -22.15 2.38
CA ALA A 327 25.11 -23.26 1.89
C ALA A 327 26.52 -23.24 2.49
N LEU A 328 27.17 -22.06 2.54
CA LEU A 328 28.47 -21.88 3.16
C LEU A 328 28.45 -22.20 4.66
N LEU A 329 27.44 -21.74 5.39
CA LEU A 329 27.26 -22.08 6.81
C LEU A 329 26.99 -23.57 7.02
N ILE A 330 26.19 -24.22 6.16
CA ILE A 330 25.93 -25.66 6.24
C ILE A 330 27.22 -26.46 6.02
N VAL A 331 28.03 -26.09 5.02
CA VAL A 331 29.32 -26.75 4.75
C VAL A 331 30.29 -26.54 5.92
N LEU A 332 30.40 -25.32 6.43
CA LEU A 332 31.27 -24.98 7.56
C LEU A 332 30.86 -25.72 8.84
N LEU A 333 29.56 -25.86 9.08
CA LEU A 333 29.01 -26.49 10.28
C LEU A 333 28.73 -27.99 10.13
N LEU A 334 28.99 -28.58 8.95
CA LEU A 334 28.75 -30.00 8.65
C LEU A 334 29.33 -30.97 9.70
N PRO A 335 30.61 -30.86 10.14
CA PRO A 335 31.14 -31.78 11.14
C PRO A 335 30.41 -31.64 12.49
N VAL A 336 30.03 -30.42 12.86
CA VAL A 336 29.26 -30.16 14.08
C VAL A 336 27.85 -30.75 13.96
N TRP A 337 27.20 -30.59 12.80
CA TRP A 337 25.88 -31.16 12.54
C TRP A 337 25.87 -32.69 12.62
N LEU A 338 26.88 -33.35 12.06
CA LEU A 338 26.98 -34.81 12.13
C LEU A 338 27.18 -35.30 13.56
N LEU A 339 28.01 -34.62 14.35
CA LEU A 339 28.23 -34.94 15.77
C LEU A 339 26.95 -34.72 16.60
N LEU A 340 26.33 -33.54 16.46
CA LEU A 340 25.10 -33.21 17.18
C LEU A 340 23.95 -34.14 16.79
N GLY A 341 23.81 -34.37 15.48
CA GLY A 341 22.82 -35.23 14.90
C GLY A 341 22.99 -36.70 15.30
N LEU A 342 24.21 -37.22 15.34
CA LEU A 342 24.50 -38.55 15.88
C LEU A 342 24.09 -38.63 17.36
N GLY A 343 24.40 -37.61 18.16
CA GLY A 343 23.94 -37.50 19.55
C GLY A 343 22.42 -37.55 19.67
N THR A 344 21.69 -36.83 18.81
CA THR A 344 20.22 -36.90 18.79
C THR A 344 19.71 -38.27 18.38
N LEU A 345 20.34 -38.92 17.40
CA LEU A 345 19.92 -40.23 16.93
C LEU A 345 20.09 -41.29 18.02
N VAL A 346 21.22 -41.26 18.74
CA VAL A 346 21.54 -42.22 19.82
C VAL A 346 20.64 -42.01 21.02
N VAL A 347 20.41 -40.75 21.45
CA VAL A 347 19.66 -40.45 22.69
C VAL A 347 18.16 -40.38 22.47
N ASN A 348 17.71 -39.78 21.36
CA ASN A 348 16.29 -39.49 21.10
C ASN A 348 15.66 -40.48 20.11
N GLY A 349 16.47 -41.31 19.44
CA GLY A 349 16.01 -42.29 18.46
C GLY A 349 15.50 -41.68 17.16
N ARG A 350 15.73 -40.37 16.96
CA ARG A 350 15.34 -39.56 15.79
C ARG A 350 16.40 -38.49 15.55
N PHE A 351 16.77 -38.29 14.29
CA PHE A 351 17.76 -37.29 13.88
C PHE A 351 17.13 -35.88 13.82
N LEU A 352 16.03 -35.73 13.08
CA LEU A 352 15.29 -34.47 12.96
C LEU A 352 13.84 -34.62 13.46
N SER A 353 13.32 -33.52 13.98
CA SER A 353 11.90 -33.26 14.16
C SER A 353 11.45 -32.16 13.20
N ARG A 354 10.14 -32.08 12.96
CA ARG A 354 9.53 -31.02 12.16
C ARG A 354 8.70 -30.15 13.10
N SER A 355 8.93 -28.84 13.05
CA SER A 355 8.10 -27.85 13.73
C SER A 355 7.28 -27.10 12.67
N GLN A 356 5.95 -27.08 12.85
CA GLN A 356 5.07 -26.37 11.94
C GLN A 356 5.05 -24.89 12.31
N VAL A 357 5.52 -24.06 11.39
CA VAL A 357 5.62 -22.61 11.58
C VAL A 357 4.84 -21.87 10.50
N THR A 358 4.35 -20.69 10.84
CA THR A 358 3.53 -19.85 9.95
C THR A 358 4.14 -18.44 9.85
N GLY A 359 4.21 -17.93 8.62
CA GLY A 359 4.55 -16.54 8.35
C GLY A 359 4.72 -16.27 6.86
N THR A 360 5.30 -15.14 6.50
CA THR A 360 5.42 -14.73 5.10
C THR A 360 6.58 -15.43 4.42
N ARG A 361 6.35 -16.00 3.24
CA ARG A 361 7.42 -16.55 2.41
C ARG A 361 8.37 -15.43 1.98
N PRO A 362 9.68 -15.60 2.13
CA PRO A 362 10.62 -14.71 1.50
C PRO A 362 10.54 -14.83 -0.02
N TRP A 363 10.65 -13.68 -0.71
CA TRP A 363 10.73 -13.59 -2.17
C TRP A 363 9.48 -14.06 -2.95
N SER A 364 8.30 -13.98 -2.34
CA SER A 364 7.03 -14.10 -3.05
C SER A 364 6.76 -12.82 -3.86
N ALA A 365 6.62 -12.95 -5.18
CA ALA A 365 6.26 -11.85 -6.09
C ALA A 365 4.91 -11.18 -5.73
N ASN A 366 4.11 -11.86 -4.91
CA ASN A 366 2.89 -11.31 -4.35
C ASN A 366 3.05 -11.22 -2.82
N LYS A 367 3.42 -10.05 -2.29
CA LYS A 367 3.45 -9.80 -0.83
C LYS A 367 2.05 -9.86 -0.21
N ALA A 368 0.99 -9.77 -1.02
CA ALA A 368 -0.39 -10.06 -0.62
C ALA A 368 -0.71 -11.56 -0.56
N ALA A 369 0.21 -12.46 -0.99
CA ALA A 369 0.02 -13.89 -0.84
C ALA A 369 0.32 -14.29 0.61
N GLY A 370 -0.70 -14.14 1.46
CA GLY A 370 -1.08 -14.91 2.64
C GLY A 370 0.00 -15.54 3.55
N GLN A 371 -0.40 -15.77 4.79
CA GLN A 371 0.37 -16.59 5.73
C GLN A 371 0.68 -17.97 5.11
N HIS A 372 1.95 -18.36 5.14
CA HIS A 372 2.41 -19.63 4.62
C HIS A 372 2.91 -20.51 5.77
N ALA A 373 2.25 -21.65 5.95
CA ALA A 373 2.68 -22.67 6.90
C ALA A 373 3.67 -23.64 6.24
N PHE A 374 4.78 -23.95 6.93
CA PHE A 374 5.70 -25.00 6.50
C PHE A 374 6.34 -25.75 7.66
N ASN A 375 6.89 -26.91 7.33
CA ASN A 375 7.61 -27.74 8.28
C ASN A 375 9.08 -27.33 8.34
N MET A 376 9.46 -26.65 9.41
CA MET A 376 10.83 -26.29 9.69
C MET A 376 11.58 -27.48 10.30
N PRO A 377 12.71 -27.92 9.72
CA PRO A 377 13.54 -28.97 10.28
C PRO A 377 14.30 -28.42 11.50
N ILE A 378 14.24 -29.15 12.60
CA ILE A 378 15.01 -28.90 13.82
C ILE A 378 15.58 -30.22 14.33
N PHE A 379 16.65 -30.19 15.12
CA PHE A 379 17.11 -31.40 15.79
C PHE A 379 16.04 -31.89 16.76
N ALA A 380 15.83 -33.21 16.81
CA ALA A 380 14.89 -33.78 17.75
C ALA A 380 15.37 -33.51 19.18
N THR A 381 14.52 -32.90 20.02
CA THR A 381 14.79 -32.66 21.45
C THR A 381 14.06 -33.67 22.34
N HIS A 382 13.00 -34.28 21.84
CA HIS A 382 12.18 -35.27 22.52
C HIS A 382 12.44 -36.68 21.99
N ASN A 383 12.32 -37.69 22.86
CA ASN A 383 12.40 -39.10 22.47
C ASN A 383 11.14 -39.55 21.70
N ARG A 384 11.10 -40.81 21.25
CA ARG A 384 9.93 -41.37 20.53
C ARG A 384 8.63 -41.40 21.35
N GLN A 385 8.74 -41.33 22.68
CA GLN A 385 7.61 -41.29 23.60
C GLN A 385 7.17 -39.85 23.92
N GLY A 386 7.79 -38.83 23.30
CA GLY A 386 7.45 -37.42 23.50
C GLY A 386 8.03 -36.80 24.77
N GLN A 387 9.01 -37.44 25.43
CA GLN A 387 9.67 -36.90 26.62
C GLN A 387 10.98 -36.16 26.28
N LEU A 388 11.17 -35.00 26.90
CA LEU A 388 12.37 -34.18 26.72
C LEU A 388 13.60 -34.84 27.36
N THR A 389 14.64 -35.12 26.57
CA THR A 389 15.83 -35.82 27.06
C THR A 389 16.87 -34.86 27.65
N GLY A 390 17.86 -35.40 28.38
CA GLY A 390 19.00 -34.59 28.86
C GLY A 390 19.79 -33.96 27.71
N TRP A 391 19.94 -34.69 26.60
CA TRP A 391 20.53 -34.19 25.37
C TRP A 391 19.66 -33.11 24.72
N GLY A 392 18.33 -33.30 24.68
CA GLY A 392 17.38 -32.30 24.21
C GLY A 392 17.45 -30.99 25.00
N ARG A 393 17.50 -31.07 26.34
CA ARG A 393 17.68 -29.90 27.21
C ARG A 393 18.99 -29.18 26.93
N TRP A 394 20.07 -29.90 26.65
CA TRP A 394 21.35 -29.30 26.30
C TRP A 394 21.28 -28.60 24.92
N LEU A 395 20.64 -29.20 23.92
CA LEU A 395 20.43 -28.58 22.61
C LEU A 395 19.52 -27.34 22.66
N LEU A 396 18.48 -27.35 23.50
CA LEU A 396 17.63 -26.19 23.76
C LEU A 396 18.43 -25.09 24.47
N ARG A 397 19.24 -25.47 25.48
CA ARG A 397 20.09 -24.54 26.23
C ARG A 397 21.01 -23.73 25.34
N TRP A 398 21.61 -24.38 24.36
CA TRP A 398 22.53 -23.74 23.43
C TRP A 398 21.85 -23.29 22.15
N GLU A 399 20.52 -23.37 22.03
CA GLU A 399 19.74 -23.12 20.81
C GLU A 399 20.23 -23.87 19.55
N LEU A 400 21.10 -24.87 19.72
CA LEU A 400 21.69 -25.65 18.63
C LEU A 400 20.64 -26.48 17.91
N HIS A 401 19.50 -26.73 18.55
CA HIS A 401 18.37 -27.43 17.93
C HIS A 401 17.86 -26.77 16.65
N ARG A 402 18.08 -25.45 16.48
CA ARG A 402 17.62 -24.67 15.32
C ARG A 402 18.56 -24.75 14.13
N LEU A 403 19.79 -25.24 14.28
CA LEU A 403 20.76 -25.28 13.18
C LEU A 403 20.20 -25.93 11.89
N PRO A 404 19.44 -27.06 11.95
CA PRO A 404 18.86 -27.66 10.76
C PRO A 404 17.95 -26.74 9.94
N SER A 405 17.38 -25.68 10.55
CA SER A 405 16.53 -24.71 9.86
C SER A 405 17.29 -23.87 8.82
N LEU A 406 18.63 -23.85 8.82
CA LEU A 406 19.41 -23.29 7.71
C LEU A 406 19.10 -23.98 6.37
N PHE A 407 18.67 -25.25 6.39
CA PHE A 407 18.17 -25.93 5.19
C PHE A 407 16.91 -25.25 4.64
N SER A 408 16.04 -24.73 5.50
CA SER A 408 14.86 -23.95 5.07
C SER A 408 15.24 -22.60 4.48
N VAL A 409 16.37 -22.01 4.88
CA VAL A 409 16.93 -20.83 4.20
C VAL A 409 17.40 -21.20 2.80
N PHE A 410 18.18 -22.27 2.68
CA PHE A 410 18.67 -22.77 1.39
C PHE A 410 17.54 -23.12 0.40
N VAL A 411 16.47 -23.77 0.88
CA VAL A 411 15.29 -24.12 0.06
C VAL A 411 14.44 -22.89 -0.29
N GLY A 412 14.56 -21.80 0.47
CA GLY A 412 13.86 -20.54 0.21
C GLY A 412 12.58 -20.33 1.03
N ASN A 413 12.37 -21.10 2.10
CA ASN A 413 11.23 -20.94 3.01
C ASN A 413 11.53 -19.93 4.15
N LEU A 414 12.81 -19.61 4.38
CA LEU A 414 13.29 -18.62 5.35
C LEU A 414 14.31 -17.69 4.72
N ALA A 415 14.39 -16.46 5.22
CA ALA A 415 15.52 -15.57 5.00
C ALA A 415 16.60 -15.81 6.06
N ILE A 416 17.83 -15.35 5.84
CA ILE A 416 18.85 -15.35 6.89
C ILE A 416 18.45 -14.40 8.01
N VAL A 417 18.08 -13.17 7.67
CA VAL A 417 17.64 -12.14 8.62
C VAL A 417 16.18 -11.77 8.36
N GLY A 418 15.35 -11.82 9.40
CA GLY A 418 13.91 -11.60 9.29
C GLY A 418 13.17 -11.70 10.62
N VAL A 419 11.84 -11.62 10.56
CA VAL A 419 10.96 -11.72 11.74
C VAL A 419 10.93 -13.15 12.28
N MET A 420 10.48 -13.34 13.53
CA MET A 420 10.44 -14.67 14.13
C MET A 420 9.48 -15.61 13.37
N PRO A 421 9.87 -16.86 13.06
CA PRO A 421 8.91 -17.87 12.63
C PRO A 421 8.06 -18.32 13.82
N LEU A 422 6.76 -18.00 13.81
CA LEU A 422 5.83 -18.35 14.90
C LEU A 422 5.29 -19.77 14.72
N ALA A 423 5.00 -20.46 15.82
CA ALA A 423 4.22 -21.70 15.77
C ALA A 423 2.82 -21.40 15.22
N SER A 424 2.22 -22.34 14.48
CA SER A 424 0.91 -22.10 13.85
C SER A 424 -0.20 -21.73 14.85
N GLU A 425 -0.11 -22.19 16.10
CA GLU A 425 -1.05 -21.82 17.18
C GLU A 425 -0.85 -20.37 17.64
N GLU A 426 0.41 -19.93 17.81
CA GLU A 426 0.74 -18.56 18.20
C GLU A 426 0.39 -17.56 17.09
N ALA A 427 0.63 -17.94 15.84
CA ALA A 427 0.28 -17.12 14.68
C ALA A 427 -1.22 -16.87 14.56
N ALA A 428 -2.07 -17.81 15.03
CA ALA A 428 -3.53 -17.65 15.07
C ALA A 428 -3.99 -16.62 16.11
N ASN A 429 -3.17 -16.33 17.13
CA ASN A 429 -3.46 -15.34 18.16
C ASN A 429 -3.08 -13.91 17.76
N VAL A 430 -2.41 -13.72 16.60
CA VAL A 430 -2.04 -12.42 16.06
C VAL A 430 -3.22 -11.82 15.30
N GLN A 431 -3.99 -10.95 15.96
CA GLN A 431 -5.24 -10.39 15.42
C GLN A 431 -5.20 -8.87 15.23
N GLU A 432 -4.35 -8.16 15.98
CA GLU A 432 -4.35 -6.69 15.94
C GLU A 432 -3.64 -6.14 14.69
N ALA A 433 -4.13 -5.03 14.16
CA ALA A 433 -3.64 -4.44 12.90
C ALA A 433 -2.15 -4.05 12.94
N TRP A 434 -1.59 -3.69 14.10
CA TRP A 434 -0.15 -3.41 14.22
C TRP A 434 0.67 -4.70 14.31
N GLN A 435 0.12 -5.79 14.86
CA GLN A 435 0.81 -7.08 14.96
C GLN A 435 0.92 -7.76 13.59
N THR A 436 -0.10 -7.61 12.75
CA THR A 436 -0.13 -8.17 11.39
C THR A 436 0.90 -7.52 10.45
N ARG A 437 1.39 -6.30 10.76
CA ARG A 437 2.50 -5.66 10.02
C ARG A 437 3.76 -6.50 10.00
N ARG A 438 3.98 -7.41 10.97
CA ARG A 438 5.10 -8.38 10.92
C ARG A 438 5.17 -9.13 9.58
N TYR A 439 4.01 -9.37 8.96
CA TYR A 439 3.88 -10.13 7.73
C TYR A 439 4.33 -9.37 6.49
N GLU A 440 4.63 -8.07 6.59
CA GLU A 440 5.25 -7.28 5.52
C GLU A 440 6.73 -7.66 5.30
N SER A 441 7.34 -8.36 6.27
CA SER A 441 8.70 -8.88 6.20
C SER A 441 8.76 -10.41 6.24
N PRO A 442 9.77 -11.03 5.61
CA PRO A 442 9.93 -12.47 5.63
C PRO A 442 10.38 -12.99 6.99
N MET A 443 10.05 -14.25 7.27
CA MET A 443 10.59 -14.98 8.42
C MET A 443 12.10 -15.18 8.27
N GLY A 444 12.83 -15.03 9.37
CA GLY A 444 14.28 -15.13 9.42
C GLY A 444 14.80 -16.30 10.26
N PHE A 445 15.97 -16.82 9.89
CA PHE A 445 16.76 -17.69 10.77
C PHE A 445 17.21 -16.92 12.02
N THR A 446 17.68 -15.69 11.85
CA THR A 446 17.98 -14.72 12.90
C THR A 446 17.25 -13.40 12.62
N GLY A 447 17.33 -12.45 13.53
CA GLY A 447 16.63 -11.16 13.42
C GLY A 447 16.81 -10.31 14.66
N LEU A 448 16.15 -9.17 14.70
CA LEU A 448 16.18 -8.29 15.87
C LEU A 448 15.66 -9.00 17.12
N TRP A 449 14.57 -9.78 16.96
CA TRP A 449 14.01 -10.65 17.99
C TRP A 449 15.05 -11.62 18.58
N PHE A 450 15.98 -12.12 17.77
CA PHE A 450 17.01 -13.04 18.25
C PHE A 450 18.11 -12.31 19.01
N VAL A 451 18.41 -11.07 18.65
CA VAL A 451 19.50 -10.28 19.24
C VAL A 451 19.07 -9.56 20.53
N GLN A 452 17.81 -9.13 20.60
CA GLN A 452 17.28 -8.32 21.70
C GLN A 452 16.43 -9.11 22.69
N CYS A 453 15.51 -9.96 22.22
CA CYS A 453 14.64 -10.68 23.12
C CYS A 453 15.42 -11.74 23.91
N THR A 454 14.92 -12.07 25.09
CA THR A 454 15.44 -13.23 25.85
C THR A 454 14.86 -14.54 25.31
N THR A 455 15.36 -15.69 25.77
CA THR A 455 14.82 -16.99 25.36
C THR A 455 13.41 -17.26 25.88
N ASN A 456 12.97 -16.49 26.88
CA ASN A 456 11.66 -16.64 27.53
C ASN A 456 10.79 -15.39 27.32
N ALA A 457 11.09 -14.61 26.26
CA ALA A 457 10.31 -13.43 25.91
C ALA A 457 8.84 -13.81 25.65
N SER A 458 7.92 -12.94 26.06
CA SER A 458 6.51 -13.14 25.75
C SER A 458 6.25 -12.95 24.26
N LEU A 459 5.11 -13.48 23.78
CA LEU A 459 4.67 -13.27 22.40
C LEU A 459 4.57 -11.77 22.07
N ASP A 460 4.11 -10.94 23.01
CA ASP A 460 4.01 -9.49 22.83
C ASP A 460 5.37 -8.82 22.65
N GLU A 461 6.38 -9.21 23.44
CA GLU A 461 7.75 -8.68 23.32
C GLU A 461 8.36 -9.02 21.95
N ILE A 462 8.09 -10.22 21.46
CA ILE A 462 8.50 -10.67 20.13
C ILE A 462 7.76 -9.87 19.05
N LEU A 463 6.45 -9.68 19.18
CA LEU A 463 5.63 -8.93 18.22
C LEU A 463 6.03 -7.46 18.13
N ILE A 464 6.30 -6.79 19.27
CA ILE A 464 6.78 -5.42 19.31
C ILE A 464 8.14 -5.31 18.61
N THR A 465 9.06 -6.25 18.89
CA THR A 465 10.39 -6.26 18.29
C THR A 465 10.33 -6.53 16.79
N ASP A 466 9.47 -7.45 16.36
CA ASP A 466 9.25 -7.74 14.94
C ASP A 466 8.62 -6.53 14.22
N ALA A 467 7.62 -5.86 14.81
CA ALA A 467 7.01 -4.65 14.25
C ALA A 467 8.02 -3.50 14.11
N PHE A 468 8.90 -3.32 15.12
CA PHE A 468 9.99 -2.36 15.04
C PHE A 468 10.96 -2.70 13.90
N TYR A 469 11.39 -3.97 13.82
CA TYR A 469 12.26 -4.44 12.74
C TYR A 469 11.65 -4.18 11.36
N VAL A 470 10.35 -4.47 11.16
CA VAL A 470 9.67 -4.19 9.89
C VAL A 470 9.75 -2.71 9.53
N SER A 471 9.54 -1.82 10.51
CA SER A 471 9.53 -0.37 10.27
C SER A 471 10.91 0.24 10.00
N THR A 472 11.99 -0.31 10.56
CA THR A 472 13.34 0.26 10.43
C THR A 472 14.22 -0.46 9.42
N ARG A 473 13.73 -1.58 8.86
CA ARG A 473 14.55 -2.51 8.07
C ARG A 473 15.36 -1.83 6.98
N THR A 474 16.69 -1.96 7.07
CA THR A 474 17.62 -1.62 5.99
C THR A 474 18.66 -2.72 5.80
N TRP A 475 19.31 -2.77 4.63
CA TRP A 475 20.39 -3.75 4.38
C TRP A 475 21.57 -3.61 5.36
N ARG A 476 21.82 -2.39 5.86
CA ARG A 476 22.87 -2.12 6.85
C ARG A 476 22.49 -2.68 8.22
N GLU A 477 21.22 -2.58 8.59
CA GLU A 477 20.70 -3.19 9.81
C GLU A 477 20.73 -4.72 9.74
N ASP A 478 20.33 -5.32 8.62
CA ASP A 478 20.40 -6.78 8.42
C ASP A 478 21.84 -7.30 8.60
N TRP A 479 22.83 -6.60 8.02
CA TRP A 479 24.24 -6.93 8.20
C TRP A 479 24.72 -6.77 9.64
N ARG A 480 24.28 -5.71 10.33
CA ARG A 480 24.60 -5.48 11.74
C ARG A 480 24.03 -6.59 12.62
N LEU A 481 22.78 -7.01 12.37
CA LEU A 481 22.12 -8.10 13.09
C LEU A 481 22.86 -9.41 12.90
N LEU A 482 23.19 -9.77 11.65
CA LEU A 482 23.97 -10.96 11.33
C LEU A 482 25.30 -11.01 12.11
N ARG A 483 26.01 -9.88 12.20
CA ARG A 483 27.28 -9.79 12.92
C ARG A 483 27.12 -9.87 14.44
N GLN A 484 25.95 -9.49 14.96
CA GLN A 484 25.60 -9.58 16.38
C GLN A 484 25.06 -10.97 16.76
N THR A 485 24.58 -11.76 15.81
CA THR A 485 23.99 -13.09 16.04
C THR A 485 24.90 -14.03 16.84
N PRO A 486 26.21 -14.18 16.59
CA PRO A 486 27.07 -15.07 17.39
C PRO A 486 27.16 -14.65 18.86
N ALA A 487 27.28 -13.34 19.13
CA ALA A 487 27.31 -12.81 20.48
C ALA A 487 25.94 -12.95 21.18
N ALA A 488 24.84 -12.77 20.45
CA ALA A 488 23.50 -13.04 20.95
C ALA A 488 23.31 -14.51 21.31
N TRP A 489 23.81 -15.42 20.48
CA TRP A 489 23.77 -16.87 20.71
C TRP A 489 24.46 -17.23 22.03
N TRP A 490 25.66 -16.69 22.28
CA TRP A 490 26.39 -16.90 23.53
C TRP A 490 25.67 -16.30 24.75
N ARG A 491 25.15 -15.07 24.62
CA ARG A 491 24.38 -14.41 25.69
C ARG A 491 23.11 -15.20 26.06
N ARG A 492 22.37 -15.71 25.07
CA ARG A 492 21.15 -16.49 25.27
C ARG A 492 21.46 -17.82 25.98
N ALA A 493 22.52 -18.52 25.55
CA ALA A 493 22.93 -19.78 26.16
C ALA A 493 23.43 -19.65 27.61
N THR A 494 24.07 -18.52 27.93
CA THR A 494 24.55 -18.21 29.29
C THR A 494 23.45 -17.69 30.19
N ALA A 495 22.51 -16.89 29.67
CA ALA A 495 21.35 -16.40 30.42
C ALA A 495 20.44 -17.54 30.92
N GLN A 496 20.25 -18.60 30.12
CA GLN A 496 19.49 -19.78 30.55
C GLN A 496 20.15 -20.57 31.70
N ALA A 497 21.46 -20.43 31.91
CA ALA A 497 22.18 -21.09 33.00
C ALA A 497 21.79 -20.55 34.38
N ASN A 498 21.39 -19.28 34.45
CA ASN A 498 21.11 -18.54 35.68
C ASN A 498 19.62 -18.55 36.08
N LEU A 499 18.76 -19.27 35.36
CA LEU A 499 17.34 -19.38 35.68
C LEU A 499 17.10 -20.37 36.85
N PRO A 500 16.26 -20.03 37.85
CA PRO A 500 15.89 -20.92 38.94
C PRO A 500 15.16 -22.17 38.42
N ALA A 501 15.36 -23.30 39.11
CA ALA A 501 14.99 -24.65 38.67
C ALA A 501 13.50 -24.81 38.27
N VAL A 502 12.60 -24.02 38.86
CA VAL A 502 11.15 -24.06 38.60
C VAL A 502 10.78 -23.66 37.17
N LYS A 503 11.54 -22.77 36.52
CA LYS A 503 11.33 -22.38 35.11
C LYS A 503 12.03 -23.29 34.10
N ARG A 504 12.84 -24.27 34.54
CA ARG A 504 13.56 -25.21 33.66
C ARG A 504 12.69 -26.38 33.18
N ALA A 505 11.53 -26.60 33.79
CA ALA A 505 10.63 -27.72 33.51
C ALA A 505 9.49 -27.39 32.52
N ALA A 506 9.37 -26.13 32.10
CA ALA A 506 8.32 -25.63 31.20
C ALA A 506 8.83 -25.31 29.78
N ILE A 507 10.06 -25.71 29.45
CA ILE A 507 10.72 -25.52 28.14
C ILE A 507 10.86 -26.87 27.45
#